data_AF-A0A1H9FPN3-F1
#
_entry.id   AF-A0A1H9FPN3-F1
#
_cell.length_a   1.000
_cell.length_b   1.000
_cell.length_c   1.000
_cell.angle_alpha   90.00
_cell.angle_beta   90.00
_cell.angle_gamma   90.00
#
_symmetry.space_group_name_H-M   'P 1'
#
loop_
_entity.id
_entity.type
_entity.pdbx_description
1 polymer ?
#
loop_
_entity_poly.entity_id
_entity_poly.type
_entity_poly.pdbx_seq_one_letter_code
_entity_poly.pdbx_strand_id
1 'polypeptide(L)'
;MKDGYTPPTGPSEDSIDLLLGELRTFLADRIGPDEIIGEKVKSEITKRTAPSAYKNYETLESALRLLLSVVSDVSVRIVRYQYIERYRYFFPSEDREIFLSFIDHIYALRVAEIYTILERAEDSIRFAAYVSDNLGLGDSKAAKRFSKKYRAAFQGRLRERHKIVHAHERPSLLSRILSLPSRTMEKPEQRQLVQAALQQVIDAFAQLQEMMAAAKMDVWPEDRVQFQKKYLSAVDAESKEMWEIYVTHLRSAVGIDPSKPAPCDQEVPRIQS
;
A
#
# COMPACT_ATOMS: atom_id res chain seq x y z
N MET A 1 19.92 -17.92 -4.77
CA MET A 1 18.65 -17.27 -4.36
C MET A 1 18.00 -18.14 -3.30
N LYS A 2 17.38 -17.55 -2.26
CA LYS A 2 16.67 -18.31 -1.23
C LYS A 2 15.40 -18.93 -1.84
N ASP A 3 15.07 -20.16 -1.47
CA ASP A 3 13.92 -20.87 -2.05
C ASP A 3 12.61 -20.09 -1.88
N GLY A 4 11.83 -19.99 -2.96
CA GLY A 4 10.56 -19.28 -2.98
C GLY A 4 10.65 -17.76 -3.01
N TYR A 5 11.86 -17.17 -3.06
CA TYR A 5 12.03 -15.74 -3.30
C TYR A 5 11.74 -15.40 -4.77
N THR A 6 10.98 -14.34 -5.00
CA THR A 6 10.86 -13.68 -6.30
C THR A 6 11.18 -12.19 -6.13
N PRO A 7 11.96 -11.58 -7.04
CA PRO A 7 12.10 -10.13 -7.08
C PRO A 7 10.73 -9.44 -7.24
N PRO A 8 10.58 -8.19 -6.76
CA PRO A 8 9.38 -7.39 -6.98
C PRO A 8 9.15 -7.11 -8.47
N THR A 9 7.90 -7.23 -8.91
CA THR A 9 7.49 -6.90 -10.30
C THR A 9 6.43 -5.79 -10.38
N GLY A 10 6.12 -5.15 -9.26
CA GLY A 10 5.21 -4.00 -9.20
C GLY A 10 5.87 -2.69 -9.68
N PRO A 11 5.27 -1.53 -9.39
CA PRO A 11 5.83 -0.23 -9.77
C PRO A 11 7.23 -0.03 -9.14
N SER A 12 8.08 0.75 -9.79
CA SER A 12 9.46 1.02 -9.37
C SER A 12 9.68 2.49 -9.03
N GLU A 13 10.91 2.85 -8.64
CA GLU A 13 11.31 4.23 -8.46
C GLU A 13 11.28 5.03 -9.78
N ASP A 14 11.57 4.40 -10.93
CA ASP A 14 11.48 5.05 -12.24
C ASP A 14 10.04 5.48 -12.57
N SER A 15 9.05 4.69 -12.13
CA SER A 15 7.64 5.04 -12.26
C SER A 15 7.29 6.31 -11.48
N ILE A 16 7.96 6.57 -10.35
CA ILE A 16 7.80 7.80 -9.55
C ILE A 16 8.36 8.98 -10.32
N ASP A 17 9.58 8.87 -10.85
CA ASP A 17 10.22 9.96 -11.59
C ASP A 17 9.42 10.35 -12.84
N LEU A 18 8.87 9.37 -13.56
CA LEU A 18 7.98 9.61 -14.69
C LEU A 18 6.71 10.35 -14.28
N LEU A 19 6.06 9.94 -13.18
CA LEU A 19 4.88 10.61 -12.66
C LEU A 19 5.18 12.05 -12.22
N LEU A 20 6.27 12.26 -11.47
CA LEU A 20 6.66 13.59 -11.00
C LEU A 20 7.04 14.51 -12.16
N GLY A 21 7.73 13.96 -13.18
CA GLY A 21 8.05 14.68 -14.42
C GLY A 21 6.80 15.10 -15.20
N GLU A 22 5.83 14.20 -15.35
CA GLU A 22 4.53 14.49 -15.98
C GLU A 22 3.79 15.61 -15.25
N LEU A 23 3.62 15.48 -13.93
CA LEU A 23 2.92 16.47 -13.10
C LEU A 23 3.61 17.83 -13.13
N ARG A 24 4.95 17.84 -12.99
CA ARG A 24 5.75 19.05 -13.02
C ARG A 24 5.59 19.76 -14.36
N THR A 25 5.78 19.06 -15.46
CA THR A 25 5.69 19.64 -16.80
C THR A 25 4.29 20.19 -17.04
N PHE A 26 3.26 19.38 -16.79
CA PHE A 26 1.87 19.76 -17.02
C PHE A 26 1.45 21.00 -16.23
N LEU A 27 1.81 21.08 -14.94
CA LEU A 27 1.42 22.20 -14.09
C LEU A 27 2.32 23.42 -14.29
N ALA A 28 3.64 23.25 -14.42
CA ALA A 28 4.56 24.38 -14.58
C ALA A 28 4.30 25.18 -15.86
N ASP A 29 3.95 24.50 -16.97
CA ASP A 29 3.61 25.16 -18.25
C ASP A 29 2.36 26.06 -18.15
N ARG A 30 1.60 25.96 -17.06
CA ARG A 30 0.35 26.68 -16.83
C ARG A 30 0.44 27.69 -15.69
N ILE A 31 1.49 27.64 -14.88
CA ILE A 31 1.68 28.58 -13.77
C ILE A 31 2.22 29.90 -14.34
N GLY A 32 1.47 30.98 -14.11
CA GLY A 32 1.92 32.33 -14.45
C GLY A 32 3.00 32.86 -13.48
N PRO A 33 3.82 33.84 -13.89
CA PRO A 33 4.92 34.37 -13.07
C PRO A 33 4.47 35.04 -11.76
N ASP A 34 3.20 35.43 -11.64
CA ASP A 34 2.64 36.15 -10.48
C ASP A 34 1.41 35.47 -9.85
N GLU A 35 1.21 34.17 -10.09
CA GLU A 35 0.05 33.47 -9.52
C GLU A 35 0.20 33.24 -8.01
N ILE A 36 -0.64 33.96 -7.26
CA ILE A 36 -0.76 33.85 -5.81
C ILE A 36 -1.63 32.64 -5.46
N ILE A 37 -1.26 31.96 -4.38
CA ILE A 37 -2.02 30.81 -3.87
C ILE A 37 -3.31 31.22 -3.15
N GLY A 38 -4.40 30.52 -3.44
CA GLY A 38 -5.66 30.66 -2.71
C GLY A 38 -5.64 30.08 -1.28
N GLU A 39 -6.65 30.44 -0.48
CA GLU A 39 -6.76 30.06 0.94
C GLU A 39 -6.74 28.54 1.19
N LYS A 40 -7.33 27.74 0.28
CA LYS A 40 -7.30 26.28 0.38
C LYS A 40 -5.88 25.72 0.29
N VAL A 41 -5.05 26.28 -0.61
CA VAL A 41 -3.65 25.88 -0.77
C VAL A 41 -2.82 26.30 0.43
N LYS A 42 -3.03 27.52 0.95
CA LYS A 42 -2.40 27.97 2.20
C LYS A 42 -2.72 27.03 3.36
N SER A 43 -3.97 26.60 3.49
CA SER A 43 -4.40 25.63 4.52
C SER A 43 -3.72 24.26 4.37
N GLU A 44 -3.42 23.82 3.16
CA GLU A 44 -2.65 22.59 2.96
C GLU A 44 -1.14 22.78 3.26
N ILE A 45 -0.57 23.95 2.95
CA ILE A 45 0.83 24.26 3.28
C ILE A 45 1.03 24.29 4.81
N THR A 46 0.12 24.91 5.57
CA THR A 46 0.23 25.01 7.03
C THR A 46 0.19 23.65 7.73
N LYS A 47 -0.49 22.65 7.15
CA LYS A 47 -0.50 21.27 7.67
C LYS A 47 0.83 20.54 7.51
N ARG A 48 1.69 21.00 6.59
CA ARG A 48 2.87 20.25 6.11
C ARG A 48 4.19 20.95 6.38
N THR A 49 4.15 22.22 6.77
CA THR A 49 5.34 23.05 6.93
C THR A 49 5.31 23.73 8.28
N ALA A 50 6.50 23.94 8.86
CA ALA A 50 6.60 24.72 10.09
C ALA A 50 6.29 26.20 9.81
N PRO A 51 5.77 26.97 10.79
CA PRO A 51 5.43 28.38 10.59
C PRO A 51 6.58 29.26 10.08
N SER A 52 7.82 28.94 10.46
CA SER A 52 9.02 29.65 9.99
C SER A 52 9.28 29.49 8.49
N ALA A 53 8.72 28.46 7.86
CA ALA A 53 8.93 28.13 6.45
C ALA A 53 7.81 28.66 5.53
N TYR A 54 6.73 29.25 6.05
CA TYR A 54 5.58 29.68 5.23
C TYR A 54 5.94 30.67 4.13
N LYS A 55 6.92 31.55 4.40
CA LYS A 55 7.41 32.53 3.40
C LYS A 55 8.02 31.88 2.16
N ASN A 56 8.43 30.62 2.26
CA ASN A 56 8.99 29.87 1.13
C ASN A 56 7.90 29.32 0.19
N TYR A 57 6.62 29.45 0.56
CA TYR A 57 5.49 28.83 -0.12
C TYR A 57 4.39 29.84 -0.51
N GLU A 58 4.77 31.08 -0.84
CA GLU A 58 3.84 32.16 -1.14
C GLU A 58 3.32 32.15 -2.59
N THR A 59 4.02 31.44 -3.49
CA THR A 59 3.70 31.37 -4.92
C THR A 59 3.19 30.00 -5.33
N LEU A 60 2.44 29.93 -6.44
CA LEU A 60 1.95 28.64 -6.93
C LEU A 60 3.09 27.69 -7.34
N GLU A 61 4.21 28.23 -7.85
CA GLU A 61 5.41 27.44 -8.15
C GLU A 61 5.98 26.76 -6.90
N SER A 62 6.11 27.50 -5.80
CA SER A 62 6.60 26.95 -4.54
C SER A 62 5.63 25.93 -3.93
N ALA A 63 4.32 26.17 -4.05
CA ALA A 63 3.29 25.19 -3.66
C ALA A 63 3.35 23.91 -4.52
N LEU A 64 3.63 24.03 -5.82
CA LEU A 64 3.86 22.88 -6.71
C LEU A 64 5.06 22.05 -6.24
N ARG A 65 6.18 22.69 -5.87
CA ARG A 65 7.35 21.95 -5.33
C ARG A 65 6.99 21.15 -4.08
N LEU A 66 6.21 21.73 -3.17
CA LEU A 66 5.71 21.03 -1.99
C LEU A 66 4.79 19.86 -2.37
N LEU A 67 3.87 20.08 -3.32
CA LEU A 67 2.98 19.03 -3.83
C LEU A 67 3.77 17.85 -4.40
N LEU A 68 4.78 18.11 -5.24
CA LEU A 68 5.62 17.05 -5.81
C LEU A 68 6.35 16.25 -4.72
N SER A 69 6.84 16.91 -3.66
CA SER A 69 7.43 16.21 -2.51
C SER A 69 6.42 15.30 -1.79
N VAL A 70 5.18 15.76 -1.61
CA VAL A 70 4.11 14.97 -0.98
C VAL A 70 3.70 13.78 -1.86
N VAL A 71 3.56 13.99 -3.16
CA VAL A 71 3.29 12.92 -4.13
C VAL A 71 4.41 11.89 -4.13
N SER A 72 5.67 12.34 -4.08
CA SER A 72 6.84 11.46 -4.00
C SER A 72 6.80 10.58 -2.75
N ASP A 73 6.48 11.13 -1.57
CA ASP A 73 6.42 10.35 -0.32
C ASP A 73 5.37 9.22 -0.40
N VAL A 74 4.16 9.54 -0.88
CA VAL A 74 3.10 8.55 -1.08
C VAL A 74 3.49 7.50 -2.12
N SER A 75 4.11 7.95 -3.21
CA SER A 75 4.56 7.07 -4.30
C SER A 75 5.61 6.07 -3.82
N VAL A 76 6.59 6.53 -3.04
CA VAL A 76 7.62 5.69 -2.43
C VAL A 76 6.99 4.63 -1.51
N ARG A 77 5.97 4.99 -0.73
CA ARG A 77 5.24 4.03 0.12
C ARG A 77 4.56 2.93 -0.70
N ILE A 78 3.87 3.29 -1.78
CA ILE A 78 3.21 2.34 -2.68
C ILE A 78 4.24 1.39 -3.32
N VAL A 79 5.35 1.94 -3.83
CA VAL A 79 6.43 1.16 -4.45
C VAL A 79 7.14 0.26 -3.44
N ARG A 80 7.31 0.71 -2.19
CA ARG A 80 7.96 -0.06 -1.14
C ARG A 80 7.06 -1.11 -0.50
N TYR A 81 5.74 -0.99 -0.66
CA TYR A 81 4.76 -1.93 -0.12
C TYR A 81 5.09 -3.39 -0.45
N GLN A 82 5.48 -3.67 -1.70
CA GLN A 82 5.85 -5.00 -2.16
C GLN A 82 7.11 -5.59 -1.50
N TYR A 83 7.96 -4.75 -0.92
CA TYR A 83 9.18 -5.22 -0.23
C TYR A 83 8.92 -5.70 1.19
N ILE A 84 7.83 -5.26 1.83
CA ILE A 84 7.52 -5.57 3.24
C ILE A 84 7.52 -7.09 3.47
N GLU A 85 6.80 -7.84 2.63
CA GLU A 85 6.74 -9.31 2.75
C GLU A 85 8.10 -9.97 2.50
N ARG A 86 8.96 -9.33 1.72
CA ARG A 86 10.25 -9.88 1.32
C ARG A 86 11.31 -9.77 2.43
N TYR A 87 11.08 -8.95 3.45
CA TYR A 87 12.02 -8.81 4.58
C TYR A 87 12.34 -10.14 5.27
N ARG A 88 11.37 -11.07 5.34
CA ARG A 88 11.58 -12.42 5.91
C ARG A 88 12.68 -13.23 5.23
N TYR A 89 12.96 -12.95 3.95
CA TYR A 89 14.06 -13.59 3.24
C TYR A 89 15.40 -12.98 3.56
N PHE A 90 15.49 -11.84 4.22
CA PHE A 90 16.76 -11.18 4.52
C PHE A 90 17.08 -11.12 6.01
N PHE A 91 16.14 -11.52 6.86
CA PHE A 91 16.33 -11.63 8.30
C PHE A 91 16.94 -12.99 8.70
N PRO A 92 18.20 -13.04 9.20
CA PRO A 92 18.83 -14.27 9.62
C PRO A 92 18.61 -14.47 11.12
N SER A 93 17.65 -15.32 11.50
CA SER A 93 17.49 -15.76 12.90
C SER A 93 17.41 -17.27 12.96
N GLU A 94 18.30 -17.87 13.74
CA GLU A 94 18.25 -19.30 14.10
C GLU A 94 17.26 -19.56 15.24
N ASP A 95 16.97 -18.52 16.05
CA ASP A 95 15.93 -18.56 17.07
C ASP A 95 14.55 -18.51 16.41
N ARG A 96 13.77 -19.57 16.65
CA ARG A 96 12.44 -19.76 16.10
C ARG A 96 11.43 -18.73 16.63
N GLU A 97 11.48 -18.37 17.90
CA GLU A 97 10.54 -17.42 18.49
C GLU A 97 10.79 -16.01 17.97
N ILE A 98 12.07 -15.63 17.84
CA ILE A 98 12.45 -14.36 17.21
C ILE A 98 12.01 -14.33 15.75
N PHE A 99 12.20 -15.42 15.01
CA PHE A 99 11.74 -15.50 13.63
C PHE A 99 10.22 -15.37 13.51
N LEU A 100 9.44 -16.07 14.34
CA LEU A 100 7.98 -15.99 14.32
C LEU A 100 7.50 -14.58 14.69
N SER A 101 8.08 -13.96 15.73
CA SER A 101 7.79 -12.57 16.10
C SER A 101 8.07 -11.59 14.95
N PHE A 102 9.15 -11.82 14.19
CA PHE A 102 9.47 -11.02 13.02
C PHE A 102 8.44 -11.18 11.89
N ILE A 103 7.93 -12.39 11.65
CA ILE A 103 6.85 -12.64 10.70
C ILE A 103 5.57 -11.90 11.10
N ASP A 104 5.20 -11.93 12.38
CA ASP A 104 4.04 -11.19 12.90
C ASP A 104 4.21 -9.68 12.71
N HIS A 105 5.43 -9.17 12.90
CA HIS A 105 5.74 -7.76 12.67
C HIS A 105 5.62 -7.35 11.20
N ILE A 106 6.12 -8.17 10.26
CA ILE A 106 5.96 -7.95 8.82
C ILE A 106 4.49 -7.85 8.44
N TYR A 107 3.68 -8.78 8.95
CA TYR A 107 2.25 -8.80 8.68
C TYR A 107 1.55 -7.56 9.24
N ALA A 108 1.84 -7.17 10.49
CA ALA A 108 1.30 -5.97 11.11
C ALA A 108 1.70 -4.69 10.34
N LEU A 109 2.97 -4.60 9.93
CA LEU A 109 3.51 -3.49 9.14
C LEU A 109 2.77 -3.36 7.81
N ARG A 110 2.59 -4.47 7.09
CA ARG A 110 1.90 -4.49 5.80
C ARG A 110 0.44 -4.03 5.92
N VAL A 111 -0.26 -4.50 6.95
CA VAL A 111 -1.66 -4.14 7.21
C VAL A 111 -1.79 -2.66 7.61
N ALA A 112 -0.85 -2.14 8.40
CA ALA A 112 -0.80 -0.72 8.75
C ALA A 112 -0.53 0.15 7.51
N GLU A 113 0.41 -0.26 6.65
CA GLU A 113 0.84 0.52 5.49
C GLU A 113 -0.29 0.76 4.49
N ILE A 114 -1.17 -0.23 4.25
CA ILE A 114 -2.35 -0.04 3.38
C ILE A 114 -3.21 1.14 3.82
N TYR A 115 -3.37 1.30 5.13
CA TYR A 115 -4.19 2.36 5.71
C TYR A 115 -3.48 3.72 5.66
N THR A 116 -2.18 3.73 5.94
CA THR A 116 -1.35 4.93 5.79
C THR A 116 -1.34 5.42 4.34
N ILE A 117 -1.20 4.51 3.37
CA ILE A 117 -1.30 4.84 1.94
C ILE A 117 -2.67 5.45 1.63
N LEU A 118 -3.78 4.86 2.08
CA LEU A 118 -5.13 5.41 1.88
C LEU A 118 -5.24 6.87 2.38
N GLU A 119 -4.87 7.12 3.63
CA GLU A 119 -5.02 8.46 4.22
C GLU A 119 -4.11 9.49 3.55
N ARG A 120 -2.84 9.15 3.32
CA ARG A 120 -1.86 10.05 2.73
C ARG A 120 -2.13 10.30 1.25
N ALA A 121 -2.56 9.28 0.51
CA ALA A 121 -2.93 9.42 -0.89
C ALA A 121 -4.18 10.31 -1.05
N GLU A 122 -5.23 10.10 -0.25
CA GLU A 122 -6.43 10.94 -0.28
C GLU A 122 -6.09 12.41 -0.01
N ASP A 123 -5.25 12.66 1.00
CA ASP A 123 -4.77 13.98 1.38
C ASP A 123 -3.90 14.63 0.28
N SER A 124 -2.97 13.88 -0.33
CA SER A 124 -2.15 14.37 -1.45
C SER A 124 -2.97 14.71 -2.70
N ILE A 125 -3.97 13.89 -3.05
CA ILE A 125 -4.86 14.12 -4.20
C ILE A 125 -5.71 15.37 -3.96
N ARG A 126 -6.16 15.59 -2.72
CA ARG A 126 -6.90 16.79 -2.34
C ARG A 126 -6.03 18.03 -2.47
N PHE A 127 -4.78 17.96 -2.01
CA PHE A 127 -3.83 19.05 -2.16
C PHE A 127 -3.57 19.35 -3.65
N ALA A 128 -3.37 18.32 -4.48
CA ALA A 128 -3.22 18.44 -5.92
C ALA A 128 -4.43 19.16 -6.56
N ALA A 129 -5.65 18.74 -6.19
CA ALA A 129 -6.87 19.38 -6.66
C ALA A 129 -6.93 20.87 -6.30
N TYR A 130 -6.50 21.25 -5.10
CA TYR A 130 -6.48 22.67 -4.68
C TYR A 130 -5.42 23.49 -5.40
N VAL A 131 -4.24 22.93 -5.65
CA VAL A 131 -3.22 23.59 -6.48
C VAL A 131 -3.78 23.83 -7.88
N SER A 132 -4.39 22.81 -8.49
CA SER A 132 -4.98 22.91 -9.83
C SER A 132 -6.28 23.73 -9.90
N ASP A 133 -7.02 23.90 -8.80
CA ASP A 133 -8.20 24.78 -8.69
C ASP A 133 -7.80 26.25 -8.96
N ASN A 134 -6.60 26.68 -8.51
CA ASN A 134 -6.09 28.03 -8.82
C ASN A 134 -5.84 28.23 -10.32
N LEU A 135 -5.61 27.15 -11.07
CA LEU A 135 -5.43 27.16 -12.54
C LEU A 135 -6.74 26.90 -13.30
N GLY A 136 -7.88 26.75 -12.60
CA GLY A 136 -9.17 26.39 -13.21
C GLY A 136 -9.28 24.94 -13.71
N LEU A 137 -8.38 24.05 -13.27
CA LEU A 137 -8.29 22.65 -13.70
C LEU A 137 -8.71 21.63 -12.64
N GLY A 138 -8.86 22.06 -11.39
CA GLY A 138 -8.98 21.17 -10.23
C GLY A 138 -10.27 20.35 -10.19
N ASP A 139 -10.15 19.02 -10.08
CA ASP A 139 -11.28 18.16 -9.72
C ASP A 139 -11.33 17.90 -8.22
N SER A 140 -12.10 18.73 -7.51
CA SER A 140 -12.33 18.62 -6.07
C SER A 140 -12.93 17.28 -5.60
N LYS A 141 -13.55 16.50 -6.50
CA LYS A 141 -14.15 15.19 -6.18
C LYS A 141 -13.17 14.03 -6.34
N ALA A 142 -11.99 14.25 -6.92
CA ALA A 142 -11.01 13.20 -7.20
C ALA A 142 -10.57 12.43 -5.93
N ALA A 143 -10.28 13.14 -4.83
CA ALA A 143 -9.90 12.52 -3.56
C ALA A 143 -11.00 11.60 -2.99
N LYS A 144 -12.27 12.01 -3.09
CA LYS A 144 -13.41 11.20 -2.63
C LYS A 144 -13.60 9.95 -3.49
N ARG A 145 -13.44 10.07 -4.82
CA ARG A 145 -13.50 8.91 -5.73
C ARG A 145 -12.35 7.94 -5.49
N PHE A 146 -11.15 8.45 -5.23
CA PHE A 146 -9.99 7.66 -4.82
C PHE A 146 -10.31 6.84 -3.57
N SER A 147 -10.73 7.50 -2.47
CA SER A 147 -11.03 6.84 -1.19
C SER A 147 -12.08 5.75 -1.35
N LYS A 148 -13.13 6.01 -2.14
CA LYS A 148 -14.17 5.00 -2.46
C LYS A 148 -13.60 3.81 -3.22
N LYS A 149 -12.83 4.04 -4.30
CA LYS A 149 -12.26 2.96 -5.13
C LYS A 149 -11.23 2.14 -4.36
N TYR A 150 -10.33 2.81 -3.64
CA TYR A 150 -9.31 2.16 -2.81
C TYR A 150 -9.92 1.30 -1.71
N ARG A 151 -10.92 1.83 -0.97
CA ARG A 151 -11.61 1.05 0.07
C ARG A 151 -12.36 -0.16 -0.49
N ALA A 152 -12.89 -0.06 -1.70
CA ALA A 152 -13.54 -1.18 -2.37
C ALA A 152 -12.53 -2.26 -2.77
N ALA A 153 -11.41 -1.88 -3.38
CA ALA A 153 -10.34 -2.79 -3.79
C ALA A 153 -9.71 -3.53 -2.59
N PHE A 154 -9.38 -2.79 -1.52
CA PHE A 154 -8.64 -3.31 -0.37
C PHE A 154 -9.51 -3.58 0.86
N GLN A 155 -10.82 -3.80 0.67
CA GLN A 155 -11.78 -3.95 1.79
C GLN A 155 -11.39 -5.08 2.75
N GLY A 156 -10.88 -6.20 2.22
CA GLY A 156 -10.40 -7.33 3.03
C GLY A 156 -9.30 -6.92 4.00
N ARG A 157 -8.24 -6.30 3.47
CA ARG A 157 -7.06 -5.83 4.23
C ARG A 157 -7.39 -4.71 5.21
N LEU A 158 -8.26 -3.79 4.82
CA LEU A 158 -8.69 -2.70 5.71
C LEU A 158 -9.51 -3.22 6.90
N ARG A 159 -10.35 -4.24 6.68
CA ARG A 159 -11.05 -4.94 7.77
C ARG A 159 -10.09 -5.71 8.65
N GLU A 160 -9.05 -6.32 8.08
CA GLU A 160 -8.00 -7.03 8.80
C GLU A 160 -7.26 -6.09 9.77
N ARG A 161 -6.90 -4.87 9.34
CA ARG A 161 -6.37 -3.83 10.24
C ARG A 161 -7.32 -3.52 11.38
N HIS A 162 -8.59 -3.29 11.07
CA HIS A 162 -9.60 -3.00 12.09
C HIS A 162 -9.72 -4.14 13.09
N LYS A 163 -9.72 -5.40 12.63
CA LYS A 163 -9.68 -6.57 13.51
C LYS A 163 -8.43 -6.63 14.37
N ILE A 164 -7.24 -6.30 13.85
CA ILE A 164 -5.99 -6.30 14.62
C ILE A 164 -6.01 -5.19 15.69
N VAL A 165 -6.41 -3.98 15.31
CA VAL A 165 -6.53 -2.84 16.24
C VAL A 165 -7.51 -3.16 17.35
N HIS A 166 -8.63 -3.81 17.04
CA HIS A 166 -9.64 -4.25 18.02
C HIS A 166 -9.46 -5.73 18.46
N ALA A 167 -8.32 -6.37 18.18
CA ALA A 167 -8.13 -7.79 18.50
C ALA A 167 -8.07 -8.01 20.02
N HIS A 168 -7.63 -6.99 20.75
CA HIS A 168 -7.68 -6.94 22.21
C HIS A 168 -9.12 -6.95 22.75
N GLU A 169 -10.11 -6.56 21.92
CA GLU A 169 -11.53 -6.54 22.29
C GLU A 169 -12.22 -7.88 21.98
N ARG A 170 -11.82 -8.58 20.89
CA ARG A 170 -12.39 -9.89 20.49
C ARG A 170 -11.36 -10.78 19.76
N PRO A 171 -10.45 -11.46 20.48
CA PRO A 171 -9.45 -12.32 19.85
C PRO A 171 -10.09 -13.56 19.22
N SER A 172 -9.69 -13.91 17.99
CA SER A 172 -10.15 -15.11 17.27
C SER A 172 -9.62 -16.39 17.92
N LEU A 173 -10.26 -17.54 17.66
CA LEU A 173 -9.81 -18.83 18.20
C LEU A 173 -8.35 -19.14 17.83
N LEU A 174 -7.95 -18.87 16.57
CA LEU A 174 -6.58 -19.07 16.11
C LEU A 174 -5.60 -18.14 16.84
N SER A 175 -5.96 -16.87 17.02
CA SER A 175 -5.15 -15.90 17.78
C SER A 175 -5.00 -16.30 19.25
N ARG A 176 -6.07 -16.85 19.87
CA ARG A 176 -6.01 -17.41 21.22
C ARG A 176 -5.11 -18.64 21.31
N ILE A 177 -5.11 -19.50 20.30
CA ILE A 177 -4.26 -20.69 20.24
C ILE A 177 -2.79 -20.30 20.06
N LEU A 178 -2.50 -19.34 19.17
CA LEU A 178 -1.13 -18.85 18.91
C LEU A 178 -0.55 -18.05 20.07
N SER A 179 -1.40 -17.47 20.93
CA SER A 179 -0.98 -16.74 22.14
C SER A 179 -0.86 -17.61 23.38
N LEU A 180 -1.09 -18.93 23.27
CA LEU A 180 -0.87 -19.83 24.39
C LEU A 180 0.62 -19.90 24.72
N PRO A 181 1.02 -19.70 26.00
CA PRO A 181 2.39 -19.90 26.43
C PRO A 181 2.91 -21.28 26.00
N SER A 182 4.20 -21.39 25.68
CA SER A 182 4.83 -22.66 25.30
C SER A 182 4.65 -23.75 26.38
N ARG A 183 4.53 -23.34 27.66
CA ARG A 183 4.22 -24.22 28.81
C ARG A 183 2.81 -24.82 28.78
N THR A 184 1.85 -24.19 28.10
CA THR A 184 0.51 -24.74 27.91
C THR A 184 0.52 -26.00 27.01
N MET A 185 1.57 -26.17 26.19
CA MET A 185 1.79 -27.37 25.38
C MET A 185 2.44 -28.54 26.15
N GLU A 186 2.79 -28.35 27.42
CA GLU A 186 3.38 -29.37 28.30
C GLU A 186 2.32 -30.30 28.91
N LYS A 187 1.05 -29.85 28.97
CA LYS A 187 -0.07 -30.67 29.46
C LYS A 187 -0.73 -31.45 28.31
N PRO A 188 -0.83 -32.79 28.40
CA PRO A 188 -1.37 -33.64 27.33
C PRO A 188 -2.78 -33.24 26.85
N GLU A 189 -3.68 -32.89 27.79
CA GLU A 189 -5.06 -32.51 27.49
C GLU A 189 -5.15 -31.20 26.71
N GLN A 190 -4.32 -30.21 27.06
CA GLN A 190 -4.27 -28.91 26.38
C GLN A 190 -3.65 -29.04 24.98
N ARG A 191 -2.64 -29.91 24.84
CA ARG A 191 -2.05 -30.25 23.54
C ARG A 191 -3.08 -30.89 22.61
N GLN A 192 -3.91 -31.83 23.10
CA GLN A 192 -4.98 -32.44 22.30
C GLN A 192 -6.03 -31.42 21.85
N LEU A 193 -6.42 -30.49 22.72
CA LEU A 193 -7.34 -29.40 22.39
C LEU A 193 -6.80 -28.47 21.31
N VAL A 194 -5.53 -28.07 21.42
CA VAL A 194 -4.85 -27.25 20.40
C VAL A 194 -4.75 -28.01 19.08
N GLN A 195 -4.37 -29.29 19.12
CA GLN A 195 -4.25 -30.12 17.93
C GLN A 195 -5.61 -30.33 17.24
N ALA A 196 -6.69 -30.58 18.00
CA ALA A 196 -8.04 -30.69 17.45
C ALA A 196 -8.51 -29.37 16.82
N ALA A 197 -8.23 -28.23 17.44
CA ALA A 197 -8.58 -26.92 16.89
C ALA A 197 -7.75 -26.58 15.64
N LEU A 198 -6.46 -26.92 15.60
CA LEU A 198 -5.64 -26.80 14.40
C LEU A 198 -6.15 -27.71 13.29
N GLN A 199 -6.55 -28.95 13.61
CA GLN A 199 -7.11 -29.88 12.64
C GLN A 199 -8.42 -29.34 12.05
N GLN A 200 -9.32 -28.79 12.87
CA GLN A 200 -10.55 -28.15 12.36
C GLN A 200 -10.25 -26.99 11.39
N VAL A 201 -9.19 -26.22 11.64
CA VAL A 201 -8.76 -25.14 10.74
C VAL A 201 -8.20 -25.71 9.44
N ILE A 202 -7.36 -26.74 9.52
CA ILE A 202 -6.81 -27.45 8.34
C ILE A 202 -7.94 -28.04 7.50
N ASP A 203 -8.89 -28.73 8.13
CA ASP A 203 -10.04 -29.35 7.45
C ASP A 203 -10.92 -28.28 6.79
N ALA A 204 -11.16 -27.15 7.45
CA ALA A 204 -11.89 -26.03 6.87
C ALA A 204 -11.13 -25.41 5.66
N PHE A 205 -9.80 -25.34 5.72
CA PHE A 205 -8.98 -24.91 4.58
C PHE A 205 -9.06 -25.90 3.41
N ALA A 206 -9.00 -27.20 3.67
CA ALA A 206 -9.13 -28.23 2.65
C ALA A 206 -10.51 -28.17 1.96
N GLN A 207 -11.58 -28.04 2.73
CA GLN A 207 -12.94 -27.87 2.21
C GLN A 207 -13.07 -26.59 1.36
N LEU A 208 -12.46 -25.48 1.82
CA LEU A 208 -12.40 -24.24 1.04
C LEU A 208 -11.65 -24.44 -0.28
N GLN A 209 -10.54 -25.18 -0.30
CA GLN A 209 -9.81 -25.47 -1.54
C GLN A 209 -10.63 -26.33 -2.51
N GLU A 210 -11.32 -27.36 -2.03
CA GLU A 210 -12.23 -28.18 -2.85
C GLU A 210 -13.37 -27.35 -3.44
N MET A 211 -13.99 -26.48 -2.62
CA MET A 211 -15.04 -25.57 -3.09
C MET A 211 -14.51 -24.57 -4.13
N MET A 212 -13.31 -24.02 -3.94
CA MET A 212 -12.68 -23.12 -4.90
C MET A 212 -12.36 -23.84 -6.22
N ALA A 213 -11.83 -25.07 -6.15
CA ALA A 213 -11.56 -25.89 -7.32
C ALA A 213 -12.85 -26.21 -8.10
N ALA A 214 -13.91 -26.62 -7.39
CA ALA A 214 -15.23 -26.87 -7.97
C ALA A 214 -15.83 -25.61 -8.63
N ALA A 215 -15.58 -24.43 -8.04
CA ALA A 215 -15.99 -23.14 -8.58
C ALA A 215 -15.07 -22.60 -9.70
N LYS A 216 -14.06 -23.37 -10.15
CA LYS A 216 -13.01 -22.94 -11.10
C LYS A 216 -12.31 -21.64 -10.68
N MET A 217 -12.26 -21.39 -9.37
CA MET A 217 -11.50 -20.29 -8.80
C MET A 217 -10.02 -20.68 -8.73
N ASP A 218 -9.17 -19.67 -8.70
CA ASP A 218 -7.73 -19.87 -8.71
C ASP A 218 -7.25 -20.57 -7.41
N VAL A 219 -6.84 -21.83 -7.52
CA VAL A 219 -6.44 -22.69 -6.39
C VAL A 219 -5.02 -22.36 -5.96
N TRP A 220 -4.78 -22.26 -4.65
CA TRP A 220 -3.44 -22.01 -4.11
C TRP A 220 -2.61 -23.29 -4.10
N PRO A 221 -1.33 -23.26 -4.53
CA PRO A 221 -0.49 -24.45 -4.51
C PRO A 221 -0.31 -25.01 -3.10
N GLU A 222 -0.31 -26.34 -2.97
CA GLU A 222 0.04 -27.04 -1.74
C GLU A 222 1.56 -27.03 -1.47
N ASP A 223 2.36 -27.02 -2.53
CA ASP A 223 3.81 -26.90 -2.42
C ASP A 223 4.20 -25.54 -1.82
N ARG A 224 4.96 -25.58 -0.72
CA ARG A 224 5.37 -24.39 0.03
C ARG A 224 6.10 -23.38 -0.86
N VAL A 225 6.97 -23.82 -1.78
CA VAL A 225 7.75 -22.92 -2.63
C VAL A 225 6.83 -22.21 -3.63
N GLN A 226 5.96 -22.94 -4.30
CA GLN A 226 4.98 -22.38 -5.24
C GLN A 226 3.94 -21.51 -4.56
N PHE A 227 3.47 -21.89 -3.36
CA PHE A 227 2.62 -21.05 -2.53
C PHE A 227 3.26 -19.70 -2.26
N GLN A 228 4.53 -19.68 -1.83
CA GLN A 228 5.23 -18.44 -1.52
C GLN A 228 5.46 -17.57 -2.77
N LYS A 229 5.79 -18.17 -3.91
CA LYS A 229 5.89 -17.44 -5.18
C LYS A 229 4.56 -16.79 -5.57
N LYS A 230 3.45 -17.54 -5.47
CA LYS A 230 2.10 -17.03 -5.75
C LYS A 230 1.71 -15.92 -4.77
N TYR A 231 2.05 -16.07 -3.49
CA TYR A 231 1.81 -15.05 -2.48
C TYR A 231 2.56 -13.74 -2.77
N LEU A 232 3.85 -13.82 -3.09
CA LEU A 232 4.64 -12.65 -3.47
C LEU A 232 4.11 -12.00 -4.75
N SER A 233 3.66 -12.78 -5.73
CA SER A 233 3.01 -12.23 -6.93
C SER A 233 1.71 -11.50 -6.60
N ALA A 234 0.92 -11.98 -5.63
CA ALA A 234 -0.28 -11.29 -5.17
C ALA A 234 0.06 -9.98 -4.45
N VAL A 235 1.15 -9.96 -3.68
CA VAL A 235 1.67 -8.72 -3.04
C VAL A 235 2.05 -7.68 -4.10
N ASP A 236 2.73 -8.11 -5.16
CA ASP A 236 3.14 -7.21 -6.26
C ASP A 236 1.91 -6.67 -7.01
N ALA A 237 0.90 -7.51 -7.22
CA ALA A 237 -0.38 -7.12 -7.81
C ALA A 237 -1.13 -6.09 -6.95
N GLU A 238 -1.15 -6.27 -5.62
CA GLU A 238 -1.73 -5.29 -4.69
C GLU A 238 -1.02 -3.93 -4.81
N SER A 239 0.32 -3.91 -4.81
CA SER A 239 1.12 -2.67 -4.99
C SER A 239 0.82 -1.99 -6.33
N LYS A 240 0.72 -2.77 -7.42
CA LYS A 240 0.35 -2.27 -8.74
C LYS A 240 -1.05 -1.67 -8.78
N GLU A 241 -2.04 -2.35 -8.19
CA GLU A 241 -3.41 -1.83 -8.12
C GLU A 241 -3.48 -0.54 -7.29
N MET A 242 -2.75 -0.45 -6.18
CA MET A 242 -2.64 0.80 -5.39
C MET A 242 -2.08 1.94 -6.25
N TRP A 243 -1.02 1.67 -7.01
CA TRP A 243 -0.38 2.63 -7.91
C TRP A 243 -1.35 3.13 -8.98
N GLU A 244 -2.01 2.22 -9.68
CA GLU A 244 -2.97 2.56 -10.72
C GLU A 244 -4.13 3.40 -10.18
N ILE A 245 -4.72 2.99 -9.05
CA ILE A 245 -5.80 3.76 -8.40
C ILE A 245 -5.32 5.15 -8.01
N TYR A 246 -4.12 5.26 -7.44
CA TYR A 246 -3.53 6.53 -7.02
C TYR A 246 -3.28 7.46 -8.21
N VAL A 247 -2.51 7.02 -9.21
CA VAL A 247 -2.14 7.81 -10.39
C VAL A 247 -3.39 8.26 -11.16
N THR A 248 -4.37 7.37 -11.36
CA THR A 248 -5.62 7.71 -12.05
C THR A 248 -6.31 8.91 -11.41
N HIS A 249 -6.43 8.91 -10.08
CA HIS A 249 -7.14 9.96 -9.37
C HIS A 249 -6.28 11.21 -9.16
N LEU A 250 -4.97 11.07 -9.05
CA LEU A 250 -4.04 12.19 -9.02
C LEU A 250 -4.07 12.96 -10.35
N ARG A 251 -3.98 12.25 -11.49
CA ARG A 251 -4.14 12.83 -12.84
C ARG A 251 -5.48 13.56 -12.98
N SER A 252 -6.56 12.89 -12.58
CA SER A 252 -7.89 13.50 -12.58
C SER A 252 -7.97 14.75 -11.70
N ALA A 253 -7.29 14.79 -10.55
CA ALA A 253 -7.28 15.95 -9.66
C ALA A 253 -6.63 17.17 -10.30
N VAL A 254 -5.59 16.95 -11.12
CA VAL A 254 -4.83 18.01 -11.76
C VAL A 254 -5.30 18.37 -13.17
N GLY A 255 -6.32 17.68 -13.69
CA GLY A 255 -6.84 17.90 -15.05
C GLY A 255 -6.09 17.16 -16.16
N ILE A 256 -5.24 16.18 -15.82
CA ILE A 256 -4.65 15.25 -16.78
C ILE A 256 -5.66 14.13 -17.06
N ASP A 257 -5.73 13.70 -18.32
CA ASP A 257 -6.59 12.59 -18.75
C ASP A 257 -6.29 11.30 -17.94
N PRO A 258 -7.25 10.84 -17.12
CA PRO A 258 -7.06 9.67 -16.26
C PRO A 258 -7.17 8.35 -17.02
N SER A 259 -7.54 8.36 -18.30
CA SER A 259 -7.65 7.14 -19.12
C SER A 259 -6.29 6.60 -19.58
N LYS A 260 -5.24 7.42 -19.55
CA LYS A 260 -3.88 7.00 -19.87
C LYS A 260 -3.38 5.98 -18.85
N PRO A 261 -2.70 4.92 -19.28
CA PRO A 261 -2.10 3.96 -18.36
C PRO A 261 -1.12 4.68 -17.41
N ALA A 262 -1.08 4.25 -16.15
CA ALA A 262 -0.10 4.77 -15.21
C ALA A 262 1.32 4.50 -15.76
N PRO A 263 2.27 5.43 -15.57
CA PRO A 263 3.63 5.18 -16.00
C PRO A 263 4.16 3.97 -15.22
N CYS A 264 4.66 2.99 -15.97
CA CYS A 264 5.27 1.75 -15.50
C CYS A 264 6.45 1.45 -16.41
N ASP A 265 7.47 0.78 -15.89
CA ASP A 265 8.80 0.55 -16.50
C ASP A 265 8.82 -0.18 -17.86
N GLN A 266 7.67 -0.46 -18.48
CA GLN A 266 7.60 -1.23 -19.71
C GLN A 266 7.92 -0.43 -20.99
N GLU A 267 8.30 0.85 -20.88
CA GLU A 267 8.65 1.68 -22.06
C GLU A 267 10.09 2.21 -22.09
N VAL A 268 10.94 1.92 -21.09
CA VAL A 268 12.36 2.29 -21.18
C VAL A 268 13.17 1.06 -21.57
N PRO A 269 13.67 0.94 -22.83
CA PRO A 269 14.62 -0.10 -23.17
C PRO A 269 15.83 0.08 -22.27
N ARG A 270 16.01 -0.85 -21.33
CA ARG A 270 17.20 -0.91 -20.49
C ARG A 270 18.40 -1.03 -21.41
N ILE A 271 19.13 0.07 -21.60
CA ILE A 271 20.43 0.06 -22.26
C ILE A 271 21.30 -0.83 -21.37
N GLN A 272 21.68 -1.99 -21.90
CA GLN A 272 22.62 -2.88 -21.23
C GLN A 272 23.96 -2.14 -21.11
N SER A 273 24.38 -1.89 -19.87
CA SER A 273 25.74 -1.48 -19.53
C SER A 273 26.59 -2.68 -19.11
#